data_AF-A0A7Y3A1B5-F1
#
_entry.id   AF-A0A7Y3A1B5-F1
#
_cell.length_a   1.000
_cell.length_b   1.000
_cell.length_c   1.000
_cell.angle_alpha   90.00
_cell.angle_beta   90.00
_cell.angle_gamma   90.00
#
_symmetry.space_group_name_H-M   'P 1'
#
loop_
_entity.id
_entity.type
_entity.pdbx_description
1 polymer ?
#
loop_
_entity_poly.entity_id
_entity_poly.type
_entity_poly.pdbx_seq_one_letter_code
_entity_poly.pdbx_strand_id
1 'polypeptide(L)'
;EEYKLTRRLLLKLSGYDELMENEPAGKASIEVRESIVLPLLTIQQFALKQVQDLQKDPVMNREQIKVFEKMVTRSLFGNINASRNSA
;
A
#
# COMPACT_ATOMS: atom_id res chain seq x y z
N GLU A 1 -16.40 -7.22 -6.40
CA GLU A 1 -17.37 -7.04 -7.50
C GLU A 1 -17.31 -5.65 -8.11
N GLU A 2 -17.61 -4.57 -7.37
CA GLU A 2 -17.64 -3.20 -7.91
C GLU A 2 -16.36 -2.76 -8.63
N TYR A 3 -15.18 -2.96 -8.03
CA TYR A 3 -13.90 -2.63 -8.68
C TYR A 3 -13.74 -3.25 -10.09
N LYS A 4 -14.11 -4.53 -10.24
CA LYS A 4 -14.00 -5.25 -11.52
C LYS A 4 -15.02 -4.72 -12.53
N LEU A 5 -16.24 -4.42 -12.07
CA LEU A 5 -17.30 -3.85 -12.88
C LEU A 5 -16.88 -2.48 -13.44
N THR A 6 -16.39 -1.58 -12.56
CA THR A 6 -15.91 -0.26 -12.95
C THR A 6 -14.76 -0.34 -13.95
N ARG A 7 -13.75 -1.17 -13.69
CA ARG A 7 -12.61 -1.35 -14.61
C ARG A 7 -13.07 -1.83 -16.00
N ARG A 8 -13.96 -2.81 -16.06
CA ARG A 8 -14.52 -3.31 -17.33
C ARG A 8 -15.27 -2.22 -18.11
N LEU A 9 -16.11 -1.46 -17.42
CA LEU A 9 -16.91 -0.40 -18.05
C LEU A 9 -16.03 0.77 -18.53
N LEU A 10 -14.99 1.14 -17.78
CA LEU A 10 -14.03 2.17 -18.16
C LEU A 10 -13.30 1.80 -19.46
N LEU A 11 -12.74 0.58 -19.53
CA LEU A 11 -12.06 0.09 -20.72
C LEU A 11 -12.99 0.00 -21.93
N LYS A 12 -14.23 -0.46 -21.72
CA LYS A 12 -15.26 -0.48 -22.77
C LYS A 12 -15.60 0.92 -23.29
N LEU A 13 -15.66 1.92 -22.41
CA LEU A 13 -15.99 3.29 -22.78
C LEU A 13 -14.83 3.98 -23.51
N SER A 14 -13.59 3.78 -23.06
CA SER A 14 -12.41 4.39 -23.68
C SER A 14 -11.95 3.68 -24.96
N GLY A 15 -12.32 2.41 -25.14
CA GLY A 15 -11.83 1.57 -26.23
C GLY A 15 -10.40 1.06 -26.03
N TYR A 16 -9.89 1.09 -24.79
CA TYR A 16 -8.55 0.63 -24.45
C TYR A 16 -8.58 -0.83 -23.96
N ASP A 17 -7.51 -1.55 -24.21
CA ASP A 17 -7.30 -2.92 -23.70
C ASP A 17 -6.76 -2.89 -22.25
N GLU A 18 -6.08 -1.80 -21.89
CA GLU A 18 -5.53 -1.61 -20.55
C GLU A 18 -5.63 -0.18 -20.02
N LEU A 19 -5.47 -0.03 -18.70
CA LEU A 19 -5.50 1.29 -18.06
C LEU A 19 -4.24 2.06 -18.45
N MET A 20 -4.42 3.35 -18.77
CA MET A 20 -3.35 4.27 -19.15
C MET A 20 -2.59 3.87 -20.43
N GLU A 21 -3.25 3.17 -21.36
CA GLU A 21 -2.69 2.77 -22.66
C GLU A 21 -2.11 3.96 -23.44
N ASN A 22 -2.73 5.13 -23.34
CA ASN A 22 -2.30 6.37 -23.98
C ASN A 22 -1.22 7.16 -23.21
N GLU A 23 -0.85 6.72 -22.01
CA GLU A 23 0.10 7.42 -21.11
C GLU A 23 1.22 6.47 -20.62
N PRO A 24 2.04 5.90 -21.53
CA PRO A 24 3.00 4.84 -21.20
C PRO A 24 4.07 5.29 -20.21
N ALA A 25 4.52 6.55 -20.28
CA ALA A 25 5.49 7.09 -19.33
C ALA A 25 4.88 7.23 -17.91
N GLY A 26 3.63 7.66 -17.82
CA GLY A 26 2.90 7.74 -16.56
C GLY A 26 2.66 6.36 -15.95
N LYS A 27 2.29 5.38 -16.78
CA LYS A 27 2.13 3.98 -16.39
C LYS A 27 3.42 3.39 -15.83
N ALA A 28 4.54 3.50 -16.55
CA ALA A 28 5.84 3.03 -16.08
C ALA A 28 6.26 3.70 -14.76
N SER A 29 5.98 5.00 -14.60
CA SER A 29 6.25 5.71 -13.34
C SER A 29 5.40 5.19 -12.17
N ILE A 30 4.15 4.77 -12.41
CA ILE A 30 3.30 4.13 -11.40
C ILE A 30 3.85 2.75 -11.03
N GLU A 31 4.18 1.91 -12.01
CA GLU A 31 4.67 0.55 -11.76
C GLU A 31 5.94 0.54 -10.91
N VAL A 32 6.88 1.45 -11.19
CA VAL A 32 8.09 1.60 -10.35
C VAL A 32 7.72 2.01 -8.92
N ARG A 33 6.74 2.90 -8.72
CA ARG A 33 6.28 3.30 -7.38
C ARG A 33 5.57 2.15 -6.68
N GLU A 34 4.76 1.35 -7.37
CA GLU A 34 4.10 0.18 -6.80
C GLU A 34 5.10 -0.86 -6.28
N SER A 35 6.24 -1.03 -6.97
CA SER A 35 7.32 -1.91 -6.49
C SER A 35 7.90 -1.49 -5.13
N ILE A 36 7.75 -0.22 -4.75
CA ILE A 36 8.13 0.33 -3.45
C ILE A 36 6.97 0.23 -2.44
N VAL A 37 5.75 0.54 -2.87
CA VAL A 37 4.54 0.54 -2.01
C VAL A 37 4.20 -0.87 -1.50
N LEU A 38 4.25 -1.90 -2.35
CA LEU A 38 3.84 -3.25 -1.97
C LEU A 38 4.66 -3.85 -0.80
N PRO A 39 6.01 -3.78 -0.81
CA PRO A 39 6.82 -4.16 0.35
C PRO A 39 6.52 -3.35 1.60
N LEU A 40 6.34 -2.03 1.48
CA LEU A 40 6.05 -1.16 2.61
C LEU A 40 4.71 -1.47 3.25
N LEU A 41 3.66 -1.77 2.46
CA LEU A 41 2.37 -2.25 2.96
C LEU A 41 2.50 -3.58 3.70
N THR A 42 3.33 -4.49 3.18
CA THR A 42 3.59 -5.79 3.83
C THR A 42 4.29 -5.62 5.18
N ILE A 43 5.33 -4.78 5.23
CA ILE A 43 6.05 -4.43 6.47
C ILE A 43 5.10 -3.75 7.47
N GLN A 44 4.26 -2.82 6.99
CA GLN A 44 3.27 -2.12 7.81
C GLN A 44 2.28 -3.10 8.44
N GLN A 45 1.72 -4.02 7.65
CA GLN A 45 0.75 -5.00 8.14
C GLN A 45 1.36 -6.00 9.11
N PHE A 46 2.59 -6.45 8.84
CA PHE A 46 3.33 -7.25 9.80
C PHE A 46 3.53 -6.50 11.12
N ALA A 47 4.01 -5.27 11.08
CA ALA A 47 4.25 -4.48 12.27
C ALA A 47 2.96 -4.19 13.07
N LEU A 48 1.85 -3.88 12.39
CA LEU A 48 0.54 -3.70 13.02
C LEU A 48 0.06 -4.97 13.72
N LYS A 49 0.20 -6.14 13.08
CA LYS A 49 -0.13 -7.42 13.70
C LYS A 49 0.70 -7.67 14.96
N GLN A 50 2.00 -7.41 14.90
CA GLN A 50 2.90 -7.57 16.04
C GLN A 50 2.54 -6.63 17.20
N VAL A 51 2.15 -5.38 16.93
CA VAL A 51 1.61 -4.47 17.97
C VAL A 51 0.37 -5.06 18.61
N GLN A 52 -0.60 -5.54 17.81
CA GLN A 52 -1.85 -6.11 18.32
C GLN A 52 -1.61 -7.36 19.17
N ASP A 53 -0.68 -8.23 18.77
CA ASP A 53 -0.37 -9.46 19.50
C ASP A 53 0.37 -9.15 20.82
N LEU A 54 1.34 -8.23 20.80
CA LEU A 54 2.06 -7.79 22.01
C LEU A 54 1.18 -7.04 23.01
N GLN A 55 0.15 -6.33 22.54
CA GLN A 55 -0.81 -5.67 23.42
C GLN A 55 -1.76 -6.64 24.14
N LYS A 56 -1.93 -7.86 23.61
CA LYS A 56 -2.73 -8.93 24.24
C LYS A 56 -1.92 -9.78 25.21
N ASP A 57 -0.59 -9.65 25.20
CA ASP A 57 0.29 -10.41 26.08
C ASP A 57 0.10 -9.96 27.55
N PRO A 58 -0.10 -10.89 28.51
CA PRO A 58 -0.13 -10.57 29.94
C PRO A 58 1.11 -9.81 30.44
N VAL A 59 2.27 -10.03 29.81
CA VAL A 59 3.52 -9.33 30.09
C VAL A 59 3.84 -8.39 28.93
N MET A 60 3.34 -7.16 29.02
CA MET A 60 3.50 -6.17 27.97
C MET A 60 4.95 -5.72 27.80
N ASN A 61 5.61 -6.18 26.72
CA ASN A 61 6.95 -5.71 26.34
C ASN A 61 6.90 -4.34 25.64
N ARG A 62 6.88 -3.27 26.44
CA ARG A 62 6.74 -1.89 25.95
C ARG A 62 7.83 -1.45 24.98
N GLU A 63 9.08 -1.91 25.16
CA GLU A 63 10.17 -1.52 24.26
C GLU A 63 10.00 -2.16 22.88
N GLN A 64 9.56 -3.42 22.83
CA GLN A 64 9.27 -4.09 21.57
C GLN A 64 8.07 -3.47 20.84
N ILE A 65 7.02 -3.08 21.57
CA ILE A 65 5.86 -2.36 21.00
C ILE A 65 6.31 -1.07 20.31
N LYS A 66 7.14 -0.25 20.97
CA LYS A 66 7.67 1.00 20.39
C LYS A 66 8.45 0.77 19.08
N VAL A 67 9.19 -0.34 19.00
CA VAL A 67 9.93 -0.71 17.77
C VAL A 67 8.95 -0.97 16.62
N PHE A 68 7.89 -1.74 16.87
CA PHE A 68 6.87 -2.01 15.84
C PHE A 68 6.07 -0.76 15.47
N GLU A 69 5.68 0.08 16.43
CA GLU A 69 5.03 1.38 16.15
C GLU A 69 5.88 2.30 15.28
N LYS A 70 7.20 2.32 15.52
CA LYS A 70 8.15 3.07 14.68
C LYS A 70 8.22 2.51 13.26
N MET A 71 8.13 1.19 13.10
CA MET A 71 8.07 0.57 11.78
C MET A 71 6.78 0.94 11.04
N VAL A 72 5.61 0.87 11.70
CA VAL A 72 4.32 1.31 11.13
C VAL A 72 4.39 2.75 10.65
N THR A 73 4.94 3.65 11.49
CA THR A 73 5.05 5.07 11.16
C THR A 73 5.96 5.30 9.95
N ARG A 74 7.11 4.61 9.89
CA ARG A 74 8.07 4.75 8.77
C ARG A 74 7.54 4.17 7.47
N SER A 75 6.88 3.01 7.51
CA SER A 75 6.24 2.44 6.32
C SER A 75 5.11 3.31 5.82
N LEU A 76 4.33 3.93 6.72
CA LEU A 76 3.26 4.85 6.36
C LEU A 76 3.81 6.08 5.61
N PHE A 77 4.87 6.73 6.11
CA PHE A 77 5.49 7.84 5.39
C PHE A 77 6.08 7.42 4.04
N GLY A 78 6.68 6.24 3.95
CA GLY A 78 7.16 5.69 2.69
C GLY A 78 6.02 5.50 1.68
N ASN A 79 4.89 4.94 2.13
CA ASN A 79 3.69 4.74 1.31
C ASN A 79 3.09 6.07 0.84
N ILE A 80 2.94 7.06 1.72
CA ILE A 80 2.42 8.40 1.36
C ILE A 80 3.30 9.03 0.27
N ASN A 81 4.62 8.97 0.44
CA ASN A 81 5.57 9.58 -0.50
C ASN A 81 5.58 8.87 -1.85
N ALA A 82 5.46 7.54 -1.87
CA ALA A 82 5.44 6.75 -3.10
C ALA A 82 4.08 6.80 -3.82
N SER A 83 2.96 6.81 -3.08
CA SER A 83 1.61 6.86 -3.63
C SER A 83 1.23 8.26 -4.15
N ARG A 84 1.89 9.33 -3.68
CA ARG A 84 1.63 10.73 -4.09
C ARG A 84 0.14 11.08 -3.95
N ASN A 85 -0.54 11.35 -5.07
CA ASN A 85 -1.94 11.77 -5.16
C ASN A 85 -2.92 10.60 -5.26
N SER A 86 -2.46 9.37 -5.03
CA SER A 86 -3.25 8.14 -5.10
C SER A 86 -3.58 7.55 -3.71
N ALA A 87 -3.07 8.15 -2.63
CA ALA A 87 -3.37 7.76 -1.25
C ALA A 87 -4.70 8.36 -0.77
#